data_AF-A9PEL8-F1
#
_entry.id   AF-A9PEL8-F1
#
_cell.length_a   1.000
_cell.length_b   1.000
_cell.length_c   1.000
_cell.angle_alpha   90.00
_cell.angle_beta   90.00
_cell.angle_gamma   90.00
#
_symmetry.space_group_name_H-M   'P 1'
#
loop_
_entity.id
_entity.type
_entity.pdbx_description
1 polymer ?
#
loop_
_entity_poly.entity_id
_entity_poly.type
_entity_poly.pdbx_seq_one_letter_code
_entity_poly.pdbx_strand_id
1 'polypeptide(L)'
;MPLAYWGLDLYSARKFPIFSSHLFTAEGHKYNITAIVNNKFQLDIPNYEQQGRIHLSMFFALTYGFGFATIAATLTHVAFFYGREILQKYRASYKGREDIHTRLMKRYKDIPSWWFYLLLGVTLIVALALCIFLNDQVQMPWWGLIFASAMAFVFTLPISIITATTNQTPGLNIITEYVMGIILPGRPIANVCFKTYGYMSMAQAVSFLNDFKLGHYMKIPPRSMFLVQFIGTILAGTINLAVAWWLLNSIENICQDDLLPANSPWTCPGDRVFFDASVIWGLVGPKRIFGTLGNYQAMNWFFLGGALGPVIVWLLHKSFPKQSWIPLINLPVLLGATAMMPPATPVNYNAWIIVGTIFNFFIFRYKKTWWQRYNYVLSAALDAGVAFMAVLLYFSVGIEDRTLNWWGTNGEHCELATCPTAKGIMVDGCPDFVAF
;
A
#
# COMPACT_ATOMS: atom_id res chain seq x y z
N MET A 1 -11.74 14.75 -8.75
CA MET A 1 -13.00 14.06 -8.47
C MET A 1 -14.21 14.73 -9.12
N PRO A 2 -14.57 16.00 -8.82
CA PRO A 2 -15.85 16.52 -9.28
C PRO A 2 -16.01 16.59 -10.81
N LEU A 3 -14.97 17.05 -11.51
CA LEU A 3 -14.93 17.06 -12.97
C LEU A 3 -15.03 15.66 -13.57
N ALA A 4 -14.44 14.67 -12.92
CA ALA A 4 -14.33 13.31 -13.43
C ALA A 4 -15.66 12.54 -13.28
N TYR A 5 -16.34 12.74 -12.14
CA TYR A 5 -17.60 12.07 -11.79
C TYR A 5 -18.84 12.82 -12.29
N TRP A 6 -19.00 14.10 -11.93
CA TRP A 6 -20.17 14.89 -12.36
C TRP A 6 -19.96 15.58 -13.70
N GLY A 7 -18.76 16.11 -13.98
CA GLY A 7 -18.53 16.88 -15.21
C GLY A 7 -18.55 16.02 -16.48
N LEU A 8 -17.69 15.01 -16.52
CA LEU A 8 -17.42 14.20 -17.72
C LEU A 8 -18.02 12.80 -17.68
N ASP A 9 -18.57 12.36 -16.54
CA ASP A 9 -19.06 11.00 -16.29
C ASP A 9 -18.12 9.91 -16.86
N LEU A 10 -16.83 10.03 -16.53
CA LEU A 10 -15.80 9.17 -17.09
C LEU A 10 -16.08 7.71 -16.74
N TYR A 11 -16.09 6.85 -17.75
CA TYR A 11 -16.36 5.41 -17.59
C TYR A 11 -17.74 5.08 -17.00
N SER A 12 -18.73 5.96 -17.20
CA SER A 12 -20.06 5.84 -16.57
C SER A 12 -20.01 5.80 -15.04
N ALA A 13 -19.11 6.60 -14.48
CA ALA A 13 -18.83 6.68 -13.05
C ALA A 13 -20.07 6.86 -12.18
N ARG A 14 -21.11 7.58 -12.64
CA ARG A 14 -22.34 7.82 -11.87
C ARG A 14 -23.09 6.55 -11.50
N LYS A 15 -22.92 5.47 -12.28
CA LYS A 15 -23.54 4.17 -12.01
C LYS A 15 -22.96 3.46 -10.78
N PHE A 16 -21.82 3.95 -10.28
CA PHE A 16 -21.09 3.36 -9.18
C PHE A 16 -21.01 4.36 -8.01
N PRO A 17 -20.82 3.86 -6.79
CA PRO A 17 -20.45 4.69 -5.65
C PRO A 17 -19.21 5.53 -5.95
N ILE A 18 -19.13 6.73 -5.38
CA ILE A 18 -17.96 7.61 -5.52
C ILE A 18 -16.73 6.91 -4.91
N PHE A 19 -16.90 6.33 -3.72
CA PHE A 19 -15.86 5.64 -2.96
C PHE A 19 -16.33 4.22 -2.61
N SER A 20 -15.66 3.22 -3.18
CA SER A 20 -15.88 1.81 -2.84
C SER A 20 -14.67 0.99 -3.25
N SER A 21 -14.29 0.01 -2.43
CA SER A 21 -13.31 -1.03 -2.76
C SER A 21 -13.89 -2.15 -3.63
N HIS A 22 -15.22 -2.28 -3.67
CA HIS A 22 -15.90 -3.35 -4.40
C HIS A 22 -15.79 -3.18 -5.93
N LEU A 23 -15.96 -4.30 -6.62
CA LEU A 23 -16.01 -4.39 -8.07
C LEU A 23 -17.47 -4.42 -8.54
N PHE A 24 -17.76 -3.85 -9.71
CA PHE A 24 -19.12 -3.70 -10.23
C PHE A 24 -19.30 -4.20 -11.66
N THR A 25 -20.52 -4.60 -12.01
CA THR A 25 -20.95 -4.87 -13.39
C THR A 25 -21.29 -3.58 -14.13
N ALA A 26 -21.52 -3.61 -15.45
CA ALA A 26 -21.88 -2.41 -16.22
C ALA A 26 -23.21 -1.75 -15.79
N GLU A 27 -24.03 -2.49 -15.03
CA GLU A 27 -25.34 -2.08 -14.52
C GLU A 27 -25.27 -1.46 -13.12
N GLY A 28 -24.11 -1.50 -12.45
CA GLY A 28 -23.94 -0.93 -11.10
C GLY A 28 -24.10 -1.94 -9.96
N HIS A 29 -24.39 -3.20 -10.26
CA HIS A 29 -24.48 -4.27 -9.25
C HIS A 29 -23.10 -4.77 -8.84
N LYS A 30 -22.98 -5.29 -7.60
CA LYS A 30 -21.76 -5.93 -7.10
C LYS A 30 -21.36 -7.07 -8.05
N TYR A 31 -20.10 -7.11 -8.45
CA TYR A 31 -19.58 -8.11 -9.37
C TYR A 31 -19.43 -9.47 -8.65
N ASN A 32 -20.09 -10.50 -9.18
CA ASN A 32 -19.94 -11.85 -8.66
C ASN A 32 -18.59 -12.46 -9.10
N ILE A 33 -17.63 -12.52 -8.19
CA ILE A 33 -16.27 -13.00 -8.47
C ILE A 33 -16.23 -14.54 -8.49
N THR A 34 -17.03 -15.22 -7.67
CA THR A 34 -17.00 -16.69 -7.59
C THR A 34 -17.54 -17.35 -8.87
N ALA A 35 -18.41 -16.68 -9.62
CA ALA A 35 -18.94 -17.16 -10.89
C ALA A 35 -17.90 -17.21 -12.04
N ILE A 36 -16.85 -16.38 -11.98
CA ILE A 36 -15.82 -16.27 -13.02
C ILE A 36 -14.52 -17.03 -12.67
N VAL A 37 -14.51 -17.75 -11.55
CA VAL A 37 -13.35 -18.51 -11.08
C VAL A 37 -13.66 -20.00 -11.23
N ASN A 38 -12.82 -20.70 -11.98
CA ASN A 38 -12.95 -22.16 -12.13
C ASN A 38 -12.40 -22.92 -10.91
N ASN A 39 -12.62 -24.24 -10.87
CA ASN A 39 -12.15 -25.13 -9.79
C ASN A 39 -10.62 -25.14 -9.59
N LYS A 40 -9.83 -24.56 -10.49
CA LYS A 40 -8.37 -24.42 -10.40
C LYS A 40 -7.94 -23.01 -10.01
N PHE A 41 -8.85 -22.16 -9.52
CA PHE A 41 -8.62 -20.75 -9.20
C PHE A 41 -8.09 -19.93 -10.40
N GLN A 42 -8.52 -20.27 -11.61
CA GLN A 42 -8.19 -19.54 -12.83
C GLN A 42 -9.44 -18.88 -13.42
N LEU A 43 -9.23 -17.88 -14.28
CA LEU A 43 -10.32 -17.17 -14.92
C LEU A 43 -11.07 -18.08 -15.91
N ASP A 44 -12.38 -18.21 -15.70
CA ASP A 44 -13.31 -18.80 -16.65
C ASP A 44 -13.73 -17.75 -17.68
N ILE A 45 -13.21 -17.87 -18.91
CA ILE A 45 -13.44 -16.88 -19.98
C ILE A 45 -14.92 -16.86 -20.43
N PRO A 46 -15.57 -18.00 -20.72
CA PRO A 46 -17.00 -18.03 -21.03
C PRO A 46 -17.88 -17.31 -20.01
N ASN A 47 -17.73 -17.61 -18.72
CA ASN A 47 -18.55 -16.98 -17.69
C ASN A 47 -18.22 -15.49 -17.52
N TYR A 48 -16.94 -15.12 -17.68
CA TYR A 48 -16.51 -13.73 -17.69
C TYR A 48 -17.13 -12.94 -18.84
N GLU A 49 -17.19 -13.50 -20.05
CA GLU A 49 -17.81 -12.85 -21.21
C GLU A 49 -19.32 -12.70 -21.06
N GLN A 50 -19.99 -13.64 -20.38
CA GLN A 50 -21.42 -13.54 -20.07
C GLN A 50 -21.73 -12.44 -19.04
N GLN A 51 -20.94 -12.35 -17.98
CA GLN A 51 -21.13 -11.35 -16.92
C GLN A 51 -20.66 -9.95 -17.34
N GLY A 52 -19.74 -9.88 -18.29
CA GLY A 52 -19.22 -8.65 -18.85
C GLY A 52 -17.99 -8.09 -18.12
N ARG A 53 -17.56 -6.91 -18.54
CA ARG A 53 -16.33 -6.29 -18.02
C ARG A 53 -16.49 -5.80 -16.58
N ILE A 54 -15.38 -5.78 -15.86
CA ILE A 54 -15.32 -5.22 -14.50
C ILE A 54 -15.26 -3.70 -14.57
N HIS A 55 -16.08 -3.06 -13.73
CA HIS A 55 -16.07 -1.64 -13.47
C HIS A 55 -15.61 -1.35 -12.04
N LEU A 56 -14.85 -0.27 -11.90
CA LEU A 56 -14.31 0.24 -10.65
C LEU A 56 -15.01 1.54 -10.28
N SER A 57 -15.11 1.82 -8.99
CA SER A 57 -15.49 3.15 -8.51
C SER A 57 -14.51 4.20 -9.05
N MET A 58 -15.00 5.41 -9.30
CA MET A 58 -14.18 6.44 -9.94
C MET A 58 -12.99 6.85 -9.07
N PHE A 59 -13.18 6.88 -7.75
CA PHE A 59 -12.09 7.15 -6.82
C PHE A 59 -11.03 6.04 -6.86
N PHE A 60 -11.43 4.77 -6.85
CA PHE A 60 -10.49 3.65 -6.89
C PHE A 60 -9.68 3.61 -8.19
N ALA A 61 -10.34 3.88 -9.32
CA ALA A 61 -9.67 4.01 -10.62
C ALA A 61 -8.61 5.14 -10.61
N LEU A 62 -8.94 6.31 -10.06
CA LEU A 62 -8.00 7.42 -9.96
C LEU A 62 -6.86 7.15 -8.98
N THR A 63 -7.11 6.47 -7.86
CA THR A 63 -6.06 6.04 -6.95
C THR A 63 -5.04 5.14 -7.67
N TYR A 64 -5.48 4.20 -8.50
CA TYR A 64 -4.56 3.41 -9.31
C TYR A 64 -3.77 4.25 -10.31
N GLY A 65 -4.42 5.22 -10.97
CA GLY A 65 -3.75 6.18 -11.84
C GLY A 65 -2.66 6.96 -11.12
N PHE A 66 -2.97 7.54 -9.96
CA PHE A 66 -1.98 8.23 -9.14
C PHE A 66 -0.88 7.28 -8.63
N GLY A 67 -1.21 6.03 -8.35
CA GLY A 67 -0.24 4.98 -8.05
C GLY A 67 0.77 4.74 -9.18
N PHE A 68 0.31 4.62 -10.44
CA PHE A 68 1.18 4.53 -11.61
C PHE A 68 2.11 5.75 -11.72
N ALA A 69 1.51 6.94 -11.57
CA ALA A 69 2.26 8.19 -11.63
C ALA A 69 3.31 8.29 -10.51
N THR A 70 2.98 7.83 -9.30
CA THR A 70 3.88 7.83 -8.14
C THR A 70 5.12 6.97 -8.36
N ILE A 71 4.95 5.76 -8.93
CA ILE A 71 6.07 4.84 -9.18
C ILE A 71 7.00 5.42 -10.25
N ALA A 72 6.46 5.93 -11.35
CA ALA A 72 7.24 6.58 -12.39
C ALA A 72 7.93 7.87 -11.89
N ALA A 73 7.21 8.66 -11.08
CA ALA A 73 7.76 9.85 -10.45
C ALA A 73 8.89 9.51 -9.48
N THR A 74 8.77 8.41 -8.73
CA THR A 74 9.79 7.97 -7.76
C THR A 74 11.13 7.72 -8.46
N LEU A 75 11.13 6.96 -9.55
CA LEU A 75 12.34 6.65 -10.30
C LEU A 75 12.98 7.90 -10.90
N THR A 76 12.18 8.74 -11.55
CA THR A 76 12.67 9.97 -12.21
C THR A 76 13.12 11.01 -11.19
N HIS A 77 12.39 11.22 -10.10
CA HIS A 77 12.77 12.13 -9.02
C HIS A 77 14.10 11.72 -8.39
N VAL A 78 14.28 10.44 -8.04
CA VAL A 78 15.55 9.95 -7.49
C VAL A 78 16.69 10.09 -8.49
N ALA A 79 16.47 9.75 -9.76
CA ALA A 79 17.51 9.84 -10.79
C ALA A 79 18.01 11.28 -10.99
N PHE A 80 17.10 12.26 -11.07
CA PHE A 80 17.46 13.66 -11.39
C PHE A 80 17.90 14.48 -10.17
N PHE A 81 17.22 14.33 -9.03
CA PHE A 81 17.54 15.11 -7.81
C PHE A 81 18.66 14.47 -7.01
N TYR A 82 18.61 13.15 -6.78
CA TYR A 82 19.54 12.46 -5.89
C TYR A 82 20.63 11.67 -6.63
N GLY A 83 20.52 11.45 -7.95
CA GLY A 83 21.47 10.61 -8.70
C GLY A 83 22.93 11.00 -8.55
N ARG A 84 23.25 12.31 -8.57
CA ARG A 84 24.61 12.80 -8.35
C ARG A 84 25.09 12.55 -6.92
N GLU A 85 24.23 12.79 -5.93
CA GLU A 85 24.55 12.55 -4.53
C GLU A 85 24.75 11.07 -4.24
N ILE A 86 23.94 10.18 -4.84
CA ILE A 86 24.08 8.72 -4.72
C ILE A 86 25.45 8.30 -5.23
N LEU A 87 25.86 8.77 -6.41
CA LEU A 87 27.16 8.43 -6.99
C LEU A 87 28.32 8.96 -6.13
N GLN A 88 28.20 10.19 -5.62
CA GLN A 88 29.19 10.78 -4.73
C GLN A 88 29.29 10.03 -3.42
N LYS A 89 28.17 9.71 -2.77
CA LYS A 89 28.12 8.95 -1.52
C LYS A 89 28.60 7.52 -1.70
N TYR A 90 28.28 6.87 -2.82
CA TYR A 90 28.81 5.55 -3.15
C TYR A 90 30.33 5.56 -3.27
N ARG A 91 30.91 6.56 -3.97
CA ARG A 91 32.37 6.76 -4.04
C ARG A 91 32.99 7.13 -2.70
N ALA A 92 32.33 7.98 -1.93
CA ALA A 92 32.79 8.42 -0.62
C ALA A 92 32.70 7.30 0.43
N SER A 93 31.75 6.36 0.31
CA SER A 93 31.68 5.20 1.21
C SER A 93 32.94 4.35 1.18
N TYR A 94 33.69 4.37 0.07
CA TYR A 94 34.97 3.66 -0.06
C TYR A 94 36.19 4.44 0.43
N LYS A 95 36.11 5.78 0.55
CA LYS A 95 37.27 6.67 0.79
C LYS A 95 37.06 7.73 1.87
N GLY A 96 35.88 7.80 2.47
CA GLY A 96 35.38 8.92 3.26
C GLY A 96 35.86 8.92 4.70
N ARG A 97 35.86 10.11 5.31
CA ARG A 97 36.13 10.29 6.75
C ARG A 97 35.02 9.65 7.57
N GLU A 98 35.43 8.85 8.55
CA GLU A 98 34.52 8.21 9.49
C GLU A 98 33.82 9.24 10.38
N ASP A 99 32.50 9.14 10.49
CA ASP A 99 31.72 9.92 11.43
C ASP A 99 32.06 9.53 12.88
N ILE A 100 31.86 10.46 13.83
CA ILE A 100 31.98 10.24 15.27
C ILE A 100 31.14 9.02 15.69
N HIS A 101 29.93 8.87 15.12
CA HIS A 101 29.10 7.72 15.43
C HIS A 101 29.75 6.40 15.00
N THR A 102 30.36 6.36 13.81
CA THR A 102 31.10 5.20 13.30
C THR A 102 32.33 4.91 14.17
N ARG A 103 33.08 5.95 14.55
CA ARG A 103 34.24 5.82 15.43
C ARG A 103 33.89 5.22 16.80
N LEU A 104 32.79 5.67 17.40
CA LEU A 104 32.29 5.11 18.67
C LEU A 104 31.81 3.66 18.51
N MET A 105 31.26 3.31 17.35
CA MET A 105 30.75 1.96 17.08
C MET A 105 31.83 0.92 16.81
N LYS A 106 33.06 1.33 16.44
CA LYS A 106 34.21 0.42 16.27
C LYS A 106 34.56 -0.41 17.50
N ARG A 107 34.09 -0.02 18.69
CA ARG A 107 34.23 -0.84 19.91
C ARG A 107 33.46 -2.16 19.79
N TYR A 108 32.38 -2.18 19.03
CA TYR A 108 31.56 -3.37 18.83
C TYR A 108 32.03 -4.14 17.60
N LYS A 109 31.94 -5.47 17.67
CA LYS A 109 32.24 -6.32 16.53
C LYS A 109 31.14 -6.19 15.49
N ASP A 110 31.54 -5.92 14.25
CA ASP A 110 30.62 -5.90 13.12
C ASP A 110 29.99 -7.28 12.88
N ILE A 111 28.86 -7.26 12.17
CA ILE A 111 28.14 -8.46 11.77
C ILE A 111 28.94 -9.12 10.64
N PRO A 112 29.31 -10.41 10.78
CA PRO A 112 29.94 -11.12 9.69
C PRO A 112 29.02 -11.17 8.47
N SER A 113 29.51 -10.78 7.30
CA SER A 113 28.70 -10.74 6.07
C SER A 113 28.05 -12.10 5.72
N TRP A 114 28.68 -13.22 6.13
CA TRP A 114 28.13 -14.56 5.92
C TRP A 114 26.79 -14.79 6.61
N TRP A 115 26.43 -14.04 7.67
CA TRP A 115 25.11 -14.14 8.31
C TRP A 115 24.00 -13.73 7.33
N PHE A 116 24.24 -12.64 6.58
CA PHE A 116 23.31 -12.17 5.56
C PHE A 116 23.25 -13.12 4.36
N TYR A 117 24.39 -13.63 3.90
CA TYR A 117 24.42 -14.59 2.79
C TYR A 117 23.78 -15.92 3.17
N LEU A 118 23.98 -16.41 4.40
CA LEU A 118 23.31 -17.60 4.89
C LEU A 118 21.80 -17.38 4.97
N LEU A 119 21.35 -16.27 5.56
CA LEU A 119 19.93 -15.94 5.66
C LEU A 119 19.27 -15.85 4.28
N LEU A 120 19.91 -15.14 3.34
CA LEU A 120 19.46 -15.05 1.95
C LEU A 120 19.42 -16.42 1.28
N GLY A 121 20.46 -17.24 1.43
CA GLY A 121 20.52 -18.58 0.86
C GLY A 121 19.42 -19.50 1.39
N VAL A 122 19.24 -19.56 2.71
CA VAL A 122 18.22 -20.40 3.36
C VAL A 122 16.82 -19.95 2.94
N THR A 123 16.52 -18.64 3.02
CA THR A 123 15.19 -18.12 2.65
C THR A 123 14.87 -18.33 1.17
N LEU A 124 15.84 -18.14 0.28
CA LEU A 124 15.66 -18.34 -1.15
C LEU A 124 15.48 -19.82 -1.50
N ILE A 125 16.21 -20.73 -0.84
CA ILE A 125 16.03 -22.19 -1.00
C ILE A 125 14.63 -22.61 -0.53
N VAL A 126 14.19 -22.14 0.63
CA VAL A 126 12.84 -22.45 1.14
C VAL A 126 11.77 -21.91 0.20
N ALA A 127 11.91 -20.67 -0.27
CA ALA A 127 10.97 -20.08 -1.23
C ALA A 127 10.95 -20.85 -2.57
N LEU A 128 12.10 -21.26 -3.10
CA LEU A 128 12.19 -22.10 -4.30
C LEU A 128 11.54 -23.47 -4.10
N ALA A 129 11.79 -24.11 -2.95
CA ALA A 129 11.19 -25.39 -2.61
C ALA A 129 9.66 -25.29 -2.58
N LEU A 130 9.11 -24.22 -1.98
CA LEU A 130 7.67 -23.96 -2.00
C LEU A 130 7.13 -23.78 -3.41
N CYS A 131 7.81 -23.03 -4.28
CA CYS A 131 7.39 -22.85 -5.68
C CYS A 131 7.43 -24.16 -6.49
N ILE A 132 8.36 -25.07 -6.19
CA ILE A 132 8.52 -26.34 -6.93
C ILE A 132 7.58 -27.42 -6.39
N PHE A 133 7.58 -27.66 -5.09
CA PHE A 133 6.83 -28.77 -4.47
C PHE A 133 5.35 -28.46 -4.28
N LEU A 134 4.98 -27.20 -4.03
CA LEU A 134 3.59 -26.77 -3.86
C LEU A 134 3.06 -26.02 -5.10
N ASN A 135 3.51 -26.43 -6.30
CA ASN A 135 3.15 -25.75 -7.55
C ASN A 135 1.62 -25.73 -7.79
N ASP A 136 0.90 -26.77 -7.38
CA ASP A 136 -0.57 -26.83 -7.53
C ASP A 136 -1.29 -25.76 -6.70
N GLN A 137 -0.72 -25.34 -5.56
CA GLN A 137 -1.28 -24.32 -4.69
C GLN A 137 -0.74 -22.92 -5.00
N VAL A 138 0.58 -22.79 -5.19
CA VAL A 138 1.27 -21.49 -5.36
C VAL A 138 1.15 -20.97 -6.80
N GLN A 139 1.03 -21.87 -7.79
CA GLN A 139 0.85 -21.59 -9.22
C GLN A 139 1.92 -20.70 -9.87
N MET A 140 2.98 -20.36 -9.13
CA MET A 140 4.04 -19.43 -9.51
C MET A 140 5.28 -20.20 -10.00
N PRO A 141 5.79 -19.90 -11.20
CA PRO A 141 6.98 -20.57 -11.70
C PRO A 141 8.24 -20.11 -10.95
N TRP A 142 9.25 -20.99 -10.86
CA TRP A 142 10.51 -20.73 -10.15
C TRP A 142 11.23 -19.45 -10.62
N TRP A 143 11.18 -19.14 -11.93
CA TRP A 143 11.79 -17.93 -12.49
C TRP A 143 11.11 -16.65 -11.98
N GLY A 144 9.82 -16.73 -11.63
CA GLY A 144 9.07 -15.62 -11.07
C GLY A 144 9.64 -15.15 -9.73
N LEU A 145 10.19 -16.07 -8.92
CA LEU A 145 10.78 -15.73 -7.62
C LEU A 145 12.08 -14.94 -7.79
N ILE A 146 12.92 -15.37 -8.73
CA ILE A 146 14.17 -14.68 -9.07
C ILE A 146 13.85 -13.30 -9.62
N PHE A 147 12.84 -13.21 -10.48
CA PHE A 147 12.40 -11.95 -11.05
C PHE A 147 11.84 -10.99 -9.99
N ALA A 148 11.01 -11.48 -9.05
CA ALA A 148 10.51 -10.69 -7.93
C ALA A 148 11.66 -10.15 -7.06
N SER A 149 12.64 -11.02 -6.76
CA SER A 149 13.81 -10.69 -5.96
C SER A 149 14.70 -9.63 -6.64
N ALA A 150 14.91 -9.75 -7.95
CA ALA A 150 15.66 -8.78 -8.74
C ALA A 150 14.96 -7.41 -8.77
N MET A 151 13.64 -7.39 -8.93
CA MET A 151 12.85 -6.16 -8.90
C MET A 151 12.89 -5.52 -7.51
N ALA A 152 12.69 -6.29 -6.44
CA ALA A 152 12.81 -5.79 -5.07
C ALA A 152 14.19 -5.15 -4.83
N PHE A 153 15.27 -5.80 -5.26
CA PHE A 153 16.64 -5.29 -5.13
C PHE A 153 16.83 -3.94 -5.83
N VAL A 154 16.36 -3.80 -7.09
CA VAL A 154 16.49 -2.55 -7.86
C VAL A 154 15.70 -1.41 -7.23
N PHE A 155 14.46 -1.67 -6.79
CA PHE A 155 13.58 -0.64 -6.26
C PHE A 155 13.84 -0.29 -4.79
N THR A 156 14.53 -1.14 -4.04
CA THR A 156 14.87 -0.88 -2.63
C THR A 156 15.65 0.42 -2.46
N LEU A 157 16.66 0.69 -3.30
CA LEU A 157 17.49 1.89 -3.14
C LEU A 157 16.73 3.21 -3.40
N PRO A 158 16.03 3.39 -4.54
CA PRO A 158 15.24 4.60 -4.77
C PRO A 158 14.16 4.83 -3.71
N ILE A 159 13.43 3.78 -3.33
CA ILE A 159 12.34 3.90 -2.35
C ILE A 159 12.91 4.25 -0.97
N SER A 160 14.01 3.60 -0.56
CA SER A 160 14.69 3.93 0.71
C SER A 160 15.12 5.39 0.79
N ILE A 161 15.56 6.00 -0.32
CA ILE A 161 15.97 7.42 -0.35
C ILE A 161 14.77 8.33 -0.16
N ILE A 162 13.65 8.05 -0.85
CA ILE A 162 12.41 8.81 -0.68
C ILE A 162 11.91 8.67 0.75
N THR A 163 11.88 7.47 1.30
CA THR A 163 11.49 7.23 2.69
C THR A 163 12.40 7.95 3.67
N ALA A 164 13.71 7.92 3.46
CA ALA A 164 14.67 8.60 4.33
C ALA A 164 14.55 10.13 4.30
N THR A 165 14.04 10.72 3.22
CA THR A 165 13.92 12.18 3.05
C THR A 165 12.53 12.73 3.35
N THR A 166 11.49 11.95 3.06
CA THR A 166 10.08 12.39 3.14
C THR A 166 9.28 11.66 4.21
N ASN A 167 9.84 10.60 4.80
CA ASN A 167 9.15 9.69 5.71
C ASN A 167 7.90 9.01 5.09
N GLN A 168 7.83 8.97 3.74
CA GLN A 168 6.78 8.28 2.99
C GLN A 168 7.39 7.11 2.21
N THR A 169 6.71 5.97 2.19
CA THR A 169 7.11 4.75 1.49
C THR A 169 6.21 4.51 0.29
N PRO A 170 6.59 4.96 -0.92
CA PRO A 170 5.88 4.57 -2.14
C PRO A 170 5.76 3.05 -2.26
N GLY A 171 4.52 2.57 -2.44
CA GLY A 171 4.24 1.14 -2.54
C GLY A 171 4.67 0.55 -3.88
N LEU A 172 5.38 -0.59 -3.86
CA LEU A 172 5.72 -1.36 -5.06
C LEU A 172 4.56 -2.25 -5.56
N ASN A 173 3.50 -2.40 -4.75
CA ASN A 173 2.36 -3.30 -5.01
C ASN A 173 1.84 -3.24 -6.45
N ILE A 174 1.58 -2.03 -6.93
CA ILE A 174 0.90 -1.85 -8.21
C ILE A 174 1.79 -2.30 -9.37
N ILE A 175 3.09 -1.98 -9.37
CA ILE A 175 3.98 -2.37 -10.47
C ILE A 175 4.29 -3.86 -10.46
N THR A 176 4.43 -4.48 -9.28
CA THR A 176 4.67 -5.93 -9.19
C THR A 176 3.48 -6.70 -9.74
N GLU A 177 2.28 -6.31 -9.34
CA GLU A 177 1.02 -6.88 -9.80
C GLU A 177 0.76 -6.60 -11.29
N TYR A 178 1.09 -5.40 -11.78
CA TYR A 178 0.95 -5.04 -13.19
C TYR A 178 1.86 -5.88 -14.08
N VAL A 179 3.14 -6.03 -13.73
CA VAL A 179 4.10 -6.77 -14.55
C VAL A 179 3.75 -8.25 -14.59
N MET A 180 3.50 -8.86 -13.43
CA MET A 180 3.20 -10.29 -13.38
C MET A 180 1.83 -10.63 -13.99
N GLY A 181 0.84 -9.75 -13.81
CA GLY A 181 -0.46 -9.89 -14.46
C GLY A 181 -0.42 -9.82 -15.99
N ILE A 182 0.57 -9.13 -16.58
CA ILE A 182 0.80 -9.17 -18.03
C ILE A 182 1.45 -10.48 -18.46
N ILE A 183 2.41 -11.00 -17.67
CA ILE A 183 3.17 -12.19 -18.03
C ILE A 183 2.35 -13.48 -17.84
N LEU A 184 1.66 -13.61 -16.70
CA LEU A 184 0.79 -14.74 -16.36
C LEU A 184 -0.65 -14.28 -16.04
N PRO A 185 -1.42 -13.82 -17.04
CA PRO A 185 -2.82 -13.46 -16.83
C PRO A 185 -3.65 -14.70 -16.46
N GLY A 186 -4.70 -14.52 -15.65
CA GLY A 186 -5.60 -15.60 -15.27
C GLY A 186 -5.18 -16.40 -14.03
N ARG A 187 -4.08 -16.02 -13.36
CA ARG A 187 -3.54 -16.71 -12.18
C ARG A 187 -3.41 -15.75 -10.99
N PRO A 188 -4.48 -15.54 -10.21
CA PRO A 188 -4.48 -14.60 -9.09
C PRO A 188 -3.48 -14.97 -7.99
N ILE A 189 -3.36 -16.26 -7.65
CA ILE A 189 -2.47 -16.72 -6.58
C ILE A 189 -1.01 -16.45 -6.93
N ALA A 190 -0.60 -16.78 -8.16
CA ALA A 190 0.76 -16.52 -8.63
C ALA A 190 1.10 -15.01 -8.58
N ASN A 191 0.13 -14.16 -8.93
CA ASN A 191 0.30 -12.70 -8.88
C ASN A 191 0.45 -12.19 -7.43
N VAL A 192 -0.37 -12.70 -6.51
CA VAL A 192 -0.29 -12.38 -5.08
C VAL A 192 1.06 -12.81 -4.49
N CYS A 193 1.51 -14.03 -4.80
CA CYS A 193 2.82 -14.50 -4.35
C CYS A 193 3.95 -13.61 -4.88
N PHE A 194 3.92 -13.25 -6.17
CA PHE A 194 4.90 -12.36 -6.77
C PHE A 194 4.94 -10.98 -6.10
N LYS A 195 3.76 -10.40 -5.83
CA LYS A 195 3.61 -9.15 -5.08
C LYS A 195 4.22 -9.26 -3.68
N THR A 196 3.93 -10.32 -2.95
CA THR A 196 4.45 -10.54 -1.60
C THR A 196 5.98 -10.61 -1.61
N TYR A 197 6.58 -11.44 -2.48
CA TYR A 197 8.04 -11.53 -2.59
C TYR A 197 8.70 -10.23 -3.10
N GLY A 198 8.04 -9.45 -3.95
CA GLY A 198 8.59 -8.20 -4.44
C GLY A 198 8.47 -7.05 -3.43
N TYR A 199 7.25 -6.80 -2.95
CA TYR A 199 6.94 -5.64 -2.12
C TYR A 199 7.24 -5.85 -0.63
N MET A 200 6.86 -6.98 -0.03
CA MET A 200 7.10 -7.19 1.41
C MET A 200 8.59 -7.33 1.71
N SER A 201 9.36 -7.98 0.84
CA SER A 201 10.81 -8.07 1.01
C SER A 201 11.48 -6.70 0.96
N MET A 202 11.03 -5.80 0.08
CA MET A 202 11.49 -4.41 0.03
C MET A 202 11.07 -3.63 1.29
N ALA A 203 9.80 -3.74 1.71
CA ALA A 203 9.31 -3.07 2.92
C ALA A 203 10.08 -3.51 4.16
N GLN A 204 10.33 -4.81 4.30
CA GLN A 204 11.14 -5.36 5.37
C GLN A 204 12.60 -4.87 5.30
N ALA A 205 13.18 -4.77 4.11
CA ALA A 205 14.54 -4.22 3.96
C ALA A 205 14.62 -2.75 4.41
N VAL A 206 13.62 -1.92 4.07
CA VAL A 206 13.56 -0.52 4.52
C VAL A 206 13.40 -0.44 6.04
N SER A 207 12.49 -1.23 6.63
CA SER A 207 12.31 -1.26 8.10
C SER A 207 13.58 -1.71 8.81
N PHE A 208 14.22 -2.77 8.30
CA PHE A 208 15.47 -3.29 8.82
C PHE A 208 16.58 -2.22 8.81
N LEU A 209 16.71 -1.47 7.71
CA LEU A 209 17.67 -0.37 7.61
C LEU A 209 17.37 0.78 8.59
N ASN A 210 16.09 1.11 8.81
CA ASN A 210 15.68 2.14 9.76
C ASN A 210 16.13 1.81 11.18
N ASP A 211 15.84 0.58 11.61
CA ASP A 211 16.25 0.05 12.90
C ASP A 211 17.78 0.00 13.08
N PHE A 212 18.52 -0.43 12.05
CA PHE A 212 19.98 -0.43 12.09
C PHE A 212 20.54 0.98 12.28
N LYS A 213 19.93 1.97 11.63
CA LYS A 213 20.30 3.37 11.78
C LYS A 213 19.97 3.88 13.19
N LEU A 214 18.81 3.54 13.73
CA LEU A 214 18.45 3.85 15.11
C LEU A 214 19.45 3.23 16.11
N GLY A 215 19.76 1.94 15.95
CA GLY A 215 20.74 1.23 16.77
C GLY A 215 22.14 1.85 16.68
N HIS A 216 22.54 2.33 15.51
CA HIS A 216 23.81 3.05 15.31
C HIS A 216 23.88 4.38 16.08
N TYR A 217 22.75 5.10 16.16
CA TYR A 217 22.64 6.33 16.96
C TYR A 217 22.60 6.04 18.46
N MET A 218 21.86 5.01 18.88
CA MET A 218 21.73 4.62 20.29
C MET A 218 22.91 3.82 20.85
N LYS A 219 23.91 3.48 20.01
CA LYS A 219 25.09 2.69 20.39
C LYS A 219 24.77 1.27 20.86
N ILE A 220 23.77 0.67 20.23
CA ILE A 220 23.42 -0.74 20.45
C ILE A 220 24.37 -1.64 19.63
N PRO A 221 24.91 -2.72 20.21
CA PRO A 221 25.78 -3.65 19.48
C PRO A 221 25.10 -4.21 18.21
N PRO A 222 25.74 -4.15 17.02
CA PRO A 222 25.11 -4.56 15.76
C PRO A 222 24.65 -6.02 15.73
N ARG A 223 25.43 -6.94 16.32
CA ARG A 223 25.09 -8.37 16.38
C ARG A 223 23.83 -8.64 17.19
N SER A 224 23.68 -7.95 18.32
CA SER A 224 22.48 -8.05 19.14
C SER A 224 21.27 -7.51 18.40
N MET A 225 21.43 -6.39 17.68
CA MET A 225 20.37 -5.81 16.85
C MET A 225 19.87 -6.80 15.79
N PHE A 226 20.80 -7.42 15.05
CA PHE A 226 20.46 -8.42 14.04
C PHE A 226 19.69 -9.61 14.64
N LEU A 227 20.16 -10.17 15.75
CA LEU A 227 19.51 -11.32 16.39
C LEU A 227 18.11 -10.99 16.90
N VAL A 228 17.94 -9.84 17.56
CA VAL A 228 16.63 -9.41 18.07
C VAL A 228 15.64 -9.20 16.94
N GLN A 229 16.06 -8.59 15.83
CA GLN A 229 15.19 -8.41 14.66
C GLN A 229 14.83 -9.74 14.00
N PHE A 230 15.80 -10.65 13.86
CA PHE A 230 15.56 -11.96 13.27
C PHE A 230 14.56 -12.78 14.10
N ILE A 231 14.80 -12.87 15.41
CA ILE A 231 13.90 -13.56 16.35
C ILE A 231 12.53 -12.88 16.39
N GLY A 232 12.51 -11.55 16.46
CA GLY A 232 11.28 -10.76 16.46
C GLY A 232 10.45 -10.97 15.20
N THR A 233 11.08 -11.07 14.03
CA THR A 233 10.39 -11.33 12.76
C THR A 233 9.76 -12.73 12.75
N ILE A 234 10.47 -13.75 13.22
CA ILE A 234 9.93 -15.12 13.33
C ILE A 234 8.76 -15.16 14.31
N LEU A 235 8.92 -14.55 15.48
CA LEU A 235 7.90 -14.53 16.52
C LEU A 235 6.65 -13.79 16.03
N ALA A 236 6.82 -12.59 15.47
CA ALA A 236 5.71 -11.79 14.94
C ALA A 236 4.99 -12.52 13.81
N GLY A 237 5.73 -13.11 12.85
CA GLY A 237 5.13 -13.89 11.77
C GLY A 237 4.33 -15.10 12.27
N THR A 238 4.86 -15.82 13.26
CA THR A 238 4.19 -16.99 13.85
C THR A 238 2.94 -16.61 14.64
N ILE A 239 3.02 -15.58 15.48
CA ILE A 239 1.88 -15.11 16.28
C ILE A 239 0.79 -14.55 15.36
N ASN A 240 1.13 -13.72 14.38
CA ASN A 240 0.15 -13.16 13.45
C ASN A 240 -0.58 -14.27 12.67
N LEU A 241 0.14 -15.29 12.21
CA LEU A 241 -0.48 -16.42 11.52
C LEU A 241 -1.38 -17.24 12.44
N ALA A 242 -0.94 -17.52 13.68
CA ALA A 242 -1.72 -18.27 14.66
C ALA A 242 -3.01 -17.53 15.04
N VAL A 243 -2.93 -16.22 15.29
CA VAL A 243 -4.09 -15.38 15.60
C VAL A 243 -5.03 -15.28 14.41
N ALA A 244 -4.52 -15.08 13.19
CA ALA A 244 -5.34 -15.06 11.98
C ALA A 244 -6.10 -16.38 11.79
N TRP A 245 -5.42 -17.52 11.95
CA TRP A 245 -6.06 -18.84 11.85
C TRP A 245 -7.09 -19.08 12.96
N TRP A 246 -6.83 -18.61 14.17
CA TRP A 246 -7.77 -18.67 15.28
C TRP A 246 -9.02 -17.83 15.03
N LEU A 247 -8.87 -16.59 14.55
CA LEU A 247 -9.98 -15.69 14.22
C LEU A 247 -10.87 -16.28 13.12
N LEU A 248 -10.27 -16.82 12.05
CA LEU A 248 -11.01 -17.44 10.94
C LEU A 248 -11.84 -18.65 11.36
N ASN A 249 -11.42 -19.38 12.39
CA ASN A 249 -12.16 -20.56 12.89
C ASN A 249 -13.15 -20.23 14.01
N SER A 250 -12.98 -19.11 14.70
CA SER A 250 -13.78 -18.76 15.89
C SER A 250 -14.90 -17.78 15.60
N ILE A 251 -14.77 -16.94 14.57
CA ILE A 251 -15.74 -15.89 14.22
C ILE A 251 -16.50 -16.30 12.97
N GLU A 252 -17.80 -16.52 13.11
CA GLU A 252 -18.69 -16.80 11.98
C GLU A 252 -18.83 -15.57 11.06
N ASN A 253 -18.84 -15.80 9.75
CA ASN A 253 -19.02 -14.76 8.70
C ASN A 253 -17.99 -13.61 8.74
N ILE A 254 -16.78 -13.85 9.24
CA ILE A 254 -15.69 -12.87 9.22
C ILE A 254 -15.44 -12.33 7.79
N CYS A 255 -15.24 -11.02 7.68
CA CYS A 255 -15.06 -10.29 6.41
C CYS A 255 -16.26 -10.32 5.44
N GLN A 256 -17.46 -10.73 5.88
CA GLN A 256 -18.69 -10.73 5.08
C GLN A 256 -19.64 -9.61 5.53
N ASP A 257 -19.40 -8.40 5.03
CA ASP A 257 -20.14 -7.18 5.41
C ASP A 257 -21.68 -7.33 5.35
N ASP A 258 -22.22 -8.12 4.41
CA ASP A 258 -23.66 -8.29 4.21
C ASP A 258 -24.33 -9.17 5.30
N LEU A 259 -23.54 -10.01 5.99
CA LEU A 259 -24.02 -10.95 7.01
C LEU A 259 -23.61 -10.53 8.43
N LEU A 260 -22.75 -9.51 8.53
CA LEU A 260 -22.30 -8.97 9.80
C LEU A 260 -23.28 -7.91 10.33
N PRO A 261 -23.43 -7.78 11.66
CA PRO A 261 -24.11 -6.64 12.25
C PRO A 261 -23.45 -5.33 11.79
N ALA A 262 -24.24 -4.28 11.59
CA ALA A 262 -23.76 -2.98 11.09
C ALA A 262 -22.61 -2.35 11.90
N ASN A 263 -22.43 -2.75 13.17
CA ASN A 263 -21.37 -2.26 14.07
C ASN A 263 -20.27 -3.30 14.34
N SER A 264 -20.21 -4.38 13.55
CA SER A 264 -19.18 -5.41 13.73
C SER A 264 -17.80 -4.87 13.34
N PRO A 265 -16.76 -5.09 14.16
CA PRO A 265 -15.39 -4.70 13.82
C PRO A 265 -14.75 -5.62 12.76
N TRP A 266 -15.40 -6.71 12.38
CA TRP A 266 -14.83 -7.80 11.57
C TRP A 266 -15.05 -7.66 10.06
N THR A 267 -14.99 -6.44 9.53
CA THR A 267 -15.22 -6.13 8.10
C THR A 267 -14.00 -6.32 7.20
N CYS A 268 -12.81 -6.50 7.78
CA CYS A 268 -11.54 -6.80 7.08
C CYS A 268 -11.26 -5.94 5.82
N PRO A 269 -11.33 -4.60 5.90
CA PRO A 269 -11.27 -3.75 4.71
C PRO A 269 -9.91 -3.82 3.99
N GLY A 270 -8.82 -4.05 4.73
CA GLY A 270 -7.48 -4.23 4.15
C GLY A 270 -7.36 -5.52 3.35
N ASP A 271 -7.81 -6.64 3.91
CA ASP A 271 -7.80 -7.94 3.24
C ASP A 271 -8.72 -7.95 2.02
N ARG A 272 -9.85 -7.24 2.10
CA ARG A 272 -10.76 -7.05 0.97
C ARG A 272 -10.10 -6.31 -0.19
N VAL A 273 -9.43 -5.19 0.07
CA VAL A 273 -8.67 -4.47 -0.97
C VAL A 273 -7.56 -5.34 -1.55
N PHE A 274 -6.92 -6.16 -0.72
CA PHE A 274 -5.90 -7.11 -1.20
C PHE A 274 -6.49 -8.19 -2.10
N PHE A 275 -7.66 -8.73 -1.75
CA PHE A 275 -8.42 -9.69 -2.56
C PHE A 275 -8.89 -9.07 -3.89
N ASP A 276 -9.53 -7.90 -3.85
CA ASP A 276 -10.01 -7.21 -5.06
C ASP A 276 -8.83 -6.84 -5.99
N ALA A 277 -7.69 -6.45 -5.43
CA ALA A 277 -6.46 -6.26 -6.19
C ALA A 277 -6.00 -7.55 -6.89
N SER A 278 -6.08 -8.71 -6.23
CA SER A 278 -5.73 -10.00 -6.85
C SER A 278 -6.64 -10.35 -8.04
N VAL A 279 -7.91 -9.94 -7.99
CA VAL A 279 -8.89 -10.14 -9.06
C VAL A 279 -8.60 -9.21 -10.24
N ILE A 280 -8.38 -7.92 -9.98
CA ILE A 280 -8.05 -6.91 -11.00
C ILE A 280 -6.76 -7.28 -11.71
N TRP A 281 -5.69 -7.50 -10.94
CA TRP A 281 -4.35 -7.61 -11.47
C TRP A 281 -3.96 -9.03 -11.88
N GLY A 282 -4.46 -10.05 -11.19
CA GLY A 282 -4.07 -11.44 -11.41
C GLY A 282 -5.09 -12.25 -12.19
N LEU A 283 -6.35 -12.27 -11.73
CA LEU A 283 -7.42 -13.08 -12.34
C LEU A 283 -7.83 -12.54 -13.72
N VAL A 284 -8.34 -11.30 -13.77
CA VAL A 284 -8.77 -10.69 -15.04
C VAL A 284 -7.56 -10.23 -15.85
N GLY A 285 -6.61 -9.62 -15.14
CA GLY A 285 -5.31 -9.20 -15.64
C GLY A 285 -5.31 -7.77 -16.23
N PRO A 286 -4.14 -7.11 -16.28
CA PRO A 286 -4.01 -5.73 -16.73
C PRO A 286 -4.48 -5.54 -18.17
N LYS A 287 -4.28 -6.55 -19.03
CA LYS A 287 -4.67 -6.51 -20.45
C LYS A 287 -6.18 -6.29 -20.65
N ARG A 288 -7.02 -6.82 -19.74
CA ARG A 288 -8.49 -6.74 -19.80
C ARG A 288 -9.10 -5.60 -18.98
N ILE A 289 -8.29 -4.87 -18.20
CA ILE A 289 -8.75 -3.70 -17.42
C ILE A 289 -8.11 -2.41 -17.95
N PHE A 290 -6.79 -2.38 -18.00
CA PHE A 290 -5.97 -1.23 -18.42
C PHE A 290 -5.39 -1.37 -19.83
N GLY A 291 -5.52 -2.53 -20.48
CA GLY A 291 -5.04 -2.77 -21.84
C GLY A 291 -6.10 -2.48 -22.90
N THR A 292 -5.83 -2.94 -24.14
CA THR A 292 -6.70 -2.75 -25.31
C THR A 292 -8.06 -3.44 -25.18
N LEU A 293 -8.18 -4.43 -24.30
CA LEU A 293 -9.42 -5.18 -24.07
C LEU A 293 -10.24 -4.61 -22.91
N GLY A 294 -9.73 -3.60 -22.21
CA GLY A 294 -10.34 -3.04 -21.00
C GLY A 294 -10.93 -1.66 -21.18
N ASN A 295 -11.59 -1.19 -20.12
CA ASN A 295 -12.26 0.11 -20.10
C ASN A 295 -11.32 1.26 -19.69
N TYR A 296 -10.20 0.98 -19.02
CA TYR A 296 -9.34 1.98 -18.36
C TYR A 296 -7.99 2.19 -19.06
N GLN A 297 -7.94 2.07 -20.39
CA GLN A 297 -6.67 2.20 -21.15
C GLN A 297 -5.96 3.54 -20.93
N ALA A 298 -6.73 4.63 -20.82
CA ALA A 298 -6.17 5.95 -20.63
C ALA A 298 -5.41 6.11 -19.30
N MET A 299 -5.62 5.22 -18.33
CA MET A 299 -4.93 5.25 -17.05
C MET A 299 -3.41 5.05 -17.20
N ASN A 300 -2.95 4.32 -18.23
CA ASN A 300 -1.51 4.14 -18.45
C ASN A 300 -0.78 5.47 -18.75
N TRP A 301 -1.47 6.52 -19.22
CA TRP A 301 -0.86 7.85 -19.42
C TRP A 301 -0.37 8.47 -18.11
N PHE A 302 -0.88 8.04 -16.97
CA PHE A 302 -0.38 8.47 -15.67
C PHE A 302 1.08 8.03 -15.42
N PHE A 303 1.54 6.91 -16.01
CA PHE A 303 2.98 6.57 -15.96
C PHE A 303 3.82 7.64 -16.66
N LEU A 304 3.37 8.11 -17.82
CA LEU A 304 4.08 9.16 -18.56
C LEU A 304 4.02 10.49 -17.80
N GLY A 305 2.84 10.89 -17.30
CA GLY A 305 2.68 12.10 -16.49
C GLY A 305 3.54 12.08 -15.22
N GLY A 306 3.61 10.93 -14.55
CA GLY A 306 4.47 10.69 -13.40
C GLY A 306 5.96 10.76 -13.74
N ALA A 307 6.38 10.21 -14.87
CA ALA A 307 7.79 10.28 -15.31
C ALA A 307 8.20 11.71 -15.70
N LEU A 308 7.34 12.43 -16.43
CA LEU A 308 7.62 13.77 -16.91
C LEU A 308 7.56 14.83 -15.80
N GLY A 309 6.67 14.65 -14.82
CA GLY A 309 6.46 15.62 -13.73
C GLY A 309 7.76 16.04 -13.03
N PRO A 310 8.54 15.11 -12.42
CA PRO A 310 9.79 15.44 -11.75
C PRO A 310 10.85 16.04 -12.68
N VAL A 311 10.85 15.65 -13.96
CA VAL A 311 11.75 16.22 -14.96
C VAL A 311 11.43 17.69 -15.20
N ILE A 312 10.14 18.03 -15.31
CA ILE A 312 9.69 19.43 -15.46
C ILE A 312 10.08 20.23 -14.21
N VAL A 313 9.83 19.71 -13.00
CA VAL A 313 10.22 20.38 -11.75
C VAL A 313 11.75 20.58 -11.67
N TRP A 314 12.52 19.59 -12.10
CA TRP A 314 13.98 19.69 -12.16
C TRP A 314 14.47 20.75 -13.15
N LEU A 315 13.86 20.82 -14.34
CA LEU A 315 14.17 21.86 -15.33
C LEU A 315 13.80 23.26 -14.82
N LEU A 316 12.67 23.40 -14.14
CA LEU A 316 12.25 24.66 -13.51
C LEU A 316 13.22 25.08 -12.42
N HIS A 317 13.66 24.14 -11.56
CA HIS A 317 14.67 24.42 -10.54
C HIS A 317 15.99 24.91 -11.16
N LYS A 318 16.42 24.29 -12.27
CA LYS A 318 17.64 24.69 -12.98
C LYS A 318 17.49 26.06 -13.67
N SER A 319 16.31 26.38 -14.18
CA SER A 319 16.03 27.63 -14.90
C SER A 319 15.78 28.82 -13.96
N PHE A 320 15.25 28.56 -12.76
CA PHE A 320 14.93 29.57 -11.74
C PHE A 320 15.65 29.31 -10.42
N PRO A 321 17.00 29.41 -10.38
CA PRO A 321 17.79 29.12 -9.17
C PRO A 321 17.51 30.08 -8.00
N LYS A 322 16.87 31.22 -8.25
CA LYS A 322 16.49 32.20 -7.21
C LYS A 322 15.30 31.73 -6.35
N GLN A 323 14.52 30.75 -6.82
CA GLN A 323 13.29 30.31 -6.16
C GLN A 323 13.55 29.04 -5.32
N SER A 324 13.74 29.21 -4.01
CA SER A 324 14.08 28.10 -3.09
C SER A 324 12.96 27.11 -2.82
N TRP A 325 11.71 27.41 -3.23
CA TRP A 325 10.54 26.55 -3.00
C TRP A 325 10.35 25.47 -4.07
N ILE A 326 10.83 25.69 -5.30
CA ILE A 326 10.71 24.73 -6.41
C ILE A 326 11.33 23.36 -6.08
N PRO A 327 12.55 23.25 -5.48
CA PRO A 327 13.10 21.95 -5.13
C PRO A 327 12.37 21.26 -3.97
N LEU A 328 11.50 21.96 -3.22
CA LEU A 328 10.68 21.35 -2.17
C LEU A 328 9.47 20.59 -2.72
N ILE A 329 9.15 20.74 -4.00
CA ILE A 329 8.02 20.05 -4.64
C ILE A 329 8.40 18.58 -4.87
N ASN A 330 7.94 17.73 -3.97
CA ASN A 330 8.12 16.28 -4.08
C ASN A 330 6.88 15.64 -4.72
N LEU A 331 6.91 15.51 -6.05
CA LEU A 331 5.82 14.91 -6.82
C LEU A 331 5.51 13.45 -6.44
N PRO A 332 6.49 12.56 -6.18
CA PRO A 332 6.21 11.22 -5.65
C PRO A 332 5.32 11.24 -4.41
N VAL A 333 5.56 12.16 -3.47
CA VAL A 333 4.75 12.28 -2.25
C VAL A 333 3.36 12.82 -2.56
N LEU A 334 3.25 13.84 -3.41
CA LEU A 334 1.97 14.44 -3.77
C LEU A 334 1.06 13.46 -4.51
N LEU A 335 1.61 12.70 -5.46
CA LEU A 335 0.88 11.69 -6.22
C LEU A 335 0.61 10.45 -5.36
N GLY A 336 1.51 10.13 -4.44
CA GLY A 336 1.37 8.99 -3.53
C GLY A 336 0.40 9.22 -2.38
N ALA A 337 -0.14 10.44 -2.22
CA ALA A 337 -0.98 10.80 -1.09
C ALA A 337 -2.23 9.91 -0.96
N THR A 338 -2.79 9.43 -2.07
CA THR A 338 -4.00 8.59 -2.07
C THR A 338 -3.72 7.08 -1.94
N ALA A 339 -2.48 6.67 -1.67
CA ALA A 339 -2.08 5.25 -1.72
C ALA A 339 -2.80 4.34 -0.72
N MET A 340 -3.25 4.87 0.42
CA MET A 340 -3.98 4.13 1.45
C MET A 340 -5.50 4.14 1.23
N MET A 341 -5.97 4.69 0.11
CA MET A 341 -7.36 5.10 -0.11
C MET A 341 -7.91 4.37 -1.34
N PRO A 342 -8.61 3.22 -1.19
CA PRO A 342 -9.01 2.49 0.02
C PRO A 342 -7.89 1.61 0.65
N PRO A 343 -8.00 1.15 1.93
CA PRO A 343 -9.19 1.11 2.79
C PRO A 343 -9.43 2.36 3.64
N ALA A 344 -8.46 3.26 3.78
CA ALA A 344 -8.65 4.48 4.54
C ALA A 344 -9.74 5.33 3.87
N THR A 345 -10.67 5.82 4.68
CA THR A 345 -11.84 6.53 4.19
C THR A 345 -11.61 8.05 4.20
N PRO A 346 -12.48 8.87 3.58
CA PRO A 346 -12.37 10.32 3.60
C PRO A 346 -12.27 10.92 5.00
N VAL A 347 -12.98 10.37 5.99
CA VAL A 347 -12.89 10.84 7.39
C VAL A 347 -11.47 10.71 7.92
N ASN A 348 -10.77 9.61 7.65
CA ASN A 348 -9.39 9.40 8.10
C ASN A 348 -8.44 10.46 7.56
N TYR A 349 -8.57 10.79 6.26
CA TYR A 349 -7.74 11.82 5.62
C TYR A 349 -8.07 13.22 6.11
N ASN A 350 -9.35 13.56 6.28
CA ASN A 350 -9.75 14.86 6.82
C ASN A 350 -9.28 15.04 8.26
N ALA A 351 -9.41 14.01 9.10
CA ALA A 351 -8.88 14.02 10.46
C ALA A 351 -7.36 14.20 10.47
N TRP A 352 -6.63 13.50 9.59
CA TRP A 352 -5.18 13.65 9.46
C TRP A 352 -4.78 15.06 9.05
N ILE A 353 -5.49 15.70 8.12
CA ILE A 353 -5.25 17.09 7.70
C ILE A 353 -5.49 18.06 8.86
N ILE A 354 -6.59 17.89 9.62
CA ILE A 354 -6.93 18.76 10.74
C ILE A 354 -5.88 18.65 11.85
N VAL A 355 -5.60 17.42 12.32
CA VAL A 355 -4.62 17.16 13.37
C VAL A 355 -3.22 17.60 12.92
N GLY A 356 -2.85 17.27 11.68
CA GLY A 356 -1.60 17.68 11.07
C GLY A 356 -1.43 19.19 11.03
N THR A 357 -2.49 19.93 10.69
CA THR A 357 -2.48 21.41 10.68
C THR A 357 -2.37 21.98 12.10
N ILE A 358 -3.13 21.46 13.06
CA ILE A 358 -3.08 21.91 14.46
C ILE A 358 -1.65 21.74 15.02
N PHE A 359 -1.07 20.56 14.87
CA PHE A 359 0.24 20.26 15.46
C PHE A 359 1.41 20.86 14.67
N ASN A 360 1.42 20.75 13.34
CA ASN A 360 2.57 21.18 12.54
C ASN A 360 2.51 22.63 12.08
N PHE A 361 1.33 23.26 12.04
CA PHE A 361 1.20 24.67 11.68
C PHE A 361 1.00 25.55 12.91
N PHE A 362 -0.04 25.31 13.70
CA PHE A 362 -0.36 26.17 14.85
C PHE A 362 0.61 25.95 16.02
N ILE A 363 0.67 24.73 16.56
CA ILE A 363 1.50 24.44 17.74
C ILE A 363 2.99 24.68 17.44
N PHE A 364 3.45 24.29 16.25
CA PHE A 364 4.82 24.57 15.82
C PHE A 364 5.16 26.07 15.81
N ARG A 365 4.25 26.94 15.35
CA ARG A 365 4.48 28.40 15.28
C ARG A 365 4.35 29.08 16.64
N TYR A 366 3.33 28.73 17.43
CA TYR A 366 3.04 29.43 18.70
C TYR A 366 3.78 28.84 19.91
N LYS A 367 4.12 27.54 19.90
CA LYS A 367 4.71 26.81 21.03
C LYS A 367 5.82 25.84 20.59
N LYS A 368 6.78 26.36 19.81
CA LYS A 368 7.89 25.58 19.23
C LYS A 368 8.66 24.72 20.24
N THR A 369 8.98 25.25 21.43
CA THR A 369 9.74 24.52 22.46
C THR A 369 8.99 23.30 22.98
N TRP A 370 7.67 23.42 23.13
CA TRP A 370 6.83 22.29 23.52
C TRP A 370 6.79 21.24 22.41
N TRP A 371 6.58 21.68 21.17
CA TRP A 371 6.53 20.79 20.01
C TRP A 371 7.80 19.95 19.86
N GLN A 372 8.98 20.58 19.95
CA GLN A 372 10.26 19.88 19.81
C GLN A 372 10.49 18.81 20.89
N ARG A 373 9.96 19.02 22.10
CA ARG A 373 10.18 18.13 23.23
C ARG A 373 9.15 17.00 23.31
N TYR A 374 7.89 17.28 23.02
CA TYR A 374 6.77 16.38 23.34
C TYR A 374 6.02 15.85 22.13
N ASN A 375 6.10 16.46 20.94
CA ASN A 375 5.26 16.06 19.81
C ASN A 375 5.45 14.59 19.42
N TYR A 376 6.70 14.12 19.30
CA TYR A 376 7.00 12.73 18.96
C TYR A 376 6.60 11.76 20.08
N VAL A 377 6.78 12.14 21.35
CA VAL A 377 6.40 11.32 22.51
C VAL A 377 4.87 11.19 22.58
N LEU A 378 4.15 12.28 22.34
CA LEU A 378 2.69 12.29 22.28
C LEU A 378 2.19 11.42 21.13
N SER A 379 2.79 11.52 19.95
CA SER A 379 2.45 10.65 18.80
C SER A 379 2.60 9.17 19.18
N ALA A 380 3.74 8.78 19.75
CA ALA A 380 3.98 7.41 20.18
C ALA A 380 2.99 6.96 21.28
N ALA A 381 2.64 7.85 22.21
CA ALA A 381 1.67 7.57 23.26
C ALA A 381 0.25 7.39 22.72
N LEU A 382 -0.15 8.15 21.70
CA LEU A 382 -1.44 7.99 21.03
C LEU A 382 -1.50 6.66 20.27
N ASP A 383 -0.45 6.30 19.52
CA ASP A 383 -0.38 5.02 18.79
C ASP A 383 -0.46 3.82 19.75
N ALA A 384 0.33 3.85 20.83
CA ALA A 384 0.28 2.83 21.87
C ALA A 384 -1.08 2.81 22.59
N GLY A 385 -1.63 3.99 22.89
CA GLY A 385 -2.93 4.14 23.54
C GLY A 385 -4.05 3.51 22.72
N VAL A 386 -4.08 3.71 21.40
CA VAL A 386 -5.04 3.07 20.50
C VAL A 386 -4.90 1.56 20.55
N ALA A 387 -3.68 1.01 20.50
CA ALA A 387 -3.45 -0.43 20.58
C ALA A 387 -3.94 -1.04 21.91
N PHE A 388 -3.62 -0.41 23.05
CA PHE A 388 -4.10 -0.85 24.36
C PHE A 388 -5.61 -0.75 24.48
N MET A 389 -6.20 0.34 24.01
CA MET A 389 -7.64 0.53 24.02
C MET A 389 -8.36 -0.48 23.12
N ALA A 390 -7.80 -0.83 21.96
CA ALA A 390 -8.38 -1.86 21.07
C ALA A 390 -8.45 -3.22 21.78
N VAL A 391 -7.37 -3.63 22.44
CA VAL A 391 -7.34 -4.87 23.23
C VAL A 391 -8.34 -4.82 24.39
N LEU A 392 -8.37 -3.71 25.13
CA LEU A 392 -9.31 -3.53 26.24
C LEU A 392 -10.77 -3.59 25.76
N LEU A 393 -11.11 -2.92 24.66
CA LEU A 393 -12.45 -2.93 24.07
C LEU A 393 -12.83 -4.32 23.55
N TYR A 394 -11.89 -5.05 22.94
CA TYR A 394 -12.13 -6.42 22.52
C TYR A 394 -12.52 -7.31 23.71
N PHE A 395 -11.77 -7.29 24.81
CA PHE A 395 -12.05 -8.13 25.98
C PHE A 395 -13.26 -7.67 26.80
N SER A 396 -13.57 -6.37 26.85
CA SER A 396 -14.66 -5.84 27.69
C SER A 396 -16.02 -5.74 26.99
N VAL A 397 -16.02 -5.49 25.68
CA VAL A 397 -17.23 -5.17 24.90
C VAL A 397 -17.39 -6.17 23.76
N GLY A 398 -16.30 -6.51 23.07
CA GLY A 398 -16.31 -7.42 21.91
C GLY A 398 -16.66 -8.87 22.24
N ILE A 399 -16.15 -9.44 23.33
CA ILE A 399 -16.47 -10.83 23.74
C ILE A 399 -17.92 -10.97 24.26
N GLU A 400 -18.48 -9.90 24.85
CA GLU A 400 -19.86 -9.93 25.35
C GLU A 400 -20.91 -9.58 24.27
N ASP A 401 -20.51 -9.48 22.99
CA ASP A 401 -21.36 -9.05 21.87
C ASP A 401 -22.11 -7.72 22.13
N ARG A 402 -21.55 -6.84 22.96
CA ARG A 402 -22.14 -5.53 23.21
C ARG A 402 -21.65 -4.56 22.15
N THR A 403 -22.56 -3.85 21.48
CA THR A 403 -22.18 -2.82 20.50
C THR A 403 -22.33 -1.42 21.09
N LEU A 404 -21.27 -0.61 21.01
CA LEU A 404 -21.30 0.80 21.37
C LEU A 404 -21.54 1.64 20.12
N ASN A 405 -22.73 2.23 20.00
CA ASN A 405 -23.05 3.10 18.85
C ASN A 405 -22.72 4.54 19.20
N TRP A 406 -21.71 5.10 18.55
CA TRP A 406 -21.34 6.52 18.65
C TRP A 406 -20.87 7.06 17.30
N TRP A 407 -20.56 8.35 17.23
CA TRP A 407 -20.17 9.01 15.98
C TRP A 407 -19.05 8.25 15.23
N GLY A 408 -18.02 7.79 15.93
CA GLY A 408 -16.90 7.07 15.31
C GLY A 408 -17.18 5.64 14.85
N THR A 409 -18.30 5.01 15.23
CA THR A 409 -18.68 3.66 14.75
C THR A 409 -19.59 3.69 13.54
N ASN A 410 -20.21 4.83 13.23
CA ASN A 410 -21.14 4.96 12.10
C ASN A 410 -20.43 5.11 10.74
N GLY A 411 -19.14 4.76 10.67
CA GLY A 411 -18.35 4.76 9.43
C GLY A 411 -18.34 6.10 8.71
N GLU A 412 -18.70 6.09 7.43
CA GLU A 412 -18.79 7.29 6.61
C GLU A 412 -20.14 8.00 6.78
N HIS A 413 -20.11 9.25 7.24
CA HIS A 413 -21.31 10.08 7.44
C HIS A 413 -21.88 10.67 6.14
N CYS A 414 -21.44 10.19 4.98
CA CYS A 414 -21.85 10.71 3.68
C CYS A 414 -22.40 9.57 2.81
N GLU A 415 -23.73 9.42 2.80
CA GLU A 415 -24.43 8.38 2.01
C GLU A 415 -24.13 8.51 0.51
N LEU A 416 -23.92 9.74 0.02
CA LEU A 416 -23.50 10.02 -1.37
C LEU A 416 -22.15 9.39 -1.73
N ALA A 417 -21.29 9.08 -0.76
CA ALA A 417 -20.00 8.45 -1.02
C ALA A 417 -20.15 6.96 -1.35
N THR A 418 -21.08 6.28 -0.67
CA THR A 418 -21.31 4.83 -0.74
C THR A 418 -22.41 4.45 -1.73
N CYS A 419 -23.24 5.40 -2.16
CA CYS A 419 -24.36 5.16 -3.07
C CYS A 419 -24.07 5.61 -4.52
N PRO A 420 -24.59 4.88 -5.52
CA PRO A 420 -24.56 5.35 -6.91
C PRO A 420 -25.49 6.56 -7.10
N THR A 421 -25.18 7.41 -8.06
CA THR A 421 -25.95 8.65 -8.34
C THR A 421 -26.69 8.62 -9.69
N ALA A 422 -26.56 7.53 -10.45
CA ALA A 422 -27.27 7.35 -11.71
C ALA A 422 -28.75 7.00 -11.49
N LYS A 423 -29.61 7.55 -12.34
CA LYS A 423 -31.05 7.30 -12.33
C LYS A 423 -31.33 5.83 -12.68
N GLY A 424 -32.20 5.17 -11.91
CA GLY A 424 -32.70 3.82 -12.19
C GLY A 424 -31.87 2.66 -11.63
N ILE A 425 -30.78 2.92 -10.89
CA ILE A 425 -30.02 1.88 -10.20
C ILE A 425 -30.44 1.88 -8.74
N MET A 426 -31.26 0.90 -8.35
CA MET A 426 -31.66 0.71 -6.96
C MET A 426 -30.63 -0.18 -6.26
N VAL A 427 -30.07 0.32 -5.17
CA VAL A 427 -29.21 -0.43 -4.25
C VAL A 427 -29.84 -0.33 -2.88
N ASP A 428 -30.04 -1.47 -2.22
CA ASP A 428 -30.64 -1.53 -0.88
C ASP A 428 -29.89 -0.63 0.10
N GLY A 429 -30.61 0.29 0.77
CA GLY A 429 -30.05 1.24 1.73
C GLY A 429 -29.57 2.57 1.14
N CYS A 430 -29.73 2.81 -0.17
CA CYS A 430 -29.42 4.08 -0.81
C CYS A 430 -30.67 4.90 -1.14
N PRO A 431 -30.62 6.24 -1.03
CA PRO A 431 -31.74 7.09 -1.44
C PRO A 431 -31.94 6.99 -2.95
N ASP A 432 -33.19 6.76 -3.35
CA ASP A 432 -33.60 6.78 -4.74
C ASP A 432 -33.39 8.18 -5.33
N PHE A 433 -32.46 8.32 -6.27
CA PHE A 433 -32.35 9.51 -7.12
C PHE A 433 -33.48 9.51 -8.17
N VAL A 434 -34.73 9.47 -7.70
CA VAL A 434 -35.92 9.76 -8.51
C VAL A 434 -35.99 11.28 -8.69
N ALA A 435 -36.20 11.68 -9.94
CA ALA A 435 -36.05 13.04 -10.43
C ALA A 435 -36.85 14.10 -9.62
N PHE A 436 -36.20 15.24 -9.36
CA PHE A 436 -36.89 16.53 -9.50
C PHE A 436 -36.85 16.94 -10.97
#